data_AF-F0GGL4-F1
#
_entry.id   AF-F0GGL4-F1
#
_cell.length_a   1.000
_cell.length_b   1.000
_cell.length_c   1.000
_cell.angle_alpha   90.00
_cell.angle_beta   90.00
_cell.angle_gamma   90.00
#
_symmetry.space_group_name_H-M   'P 1'
#
loop_
_entity.id
_entity.type
_entity.pdbx_description
1 polymer ?
#
loop_
_entity_poly.entity_id
_entity_poly.type
_entity_poly.pdbx_seq_one_letter_code
_entity_poly.pdbx_strand_id
1 'polypeptide(L)'
;MTASAAVFAILAALWLGAMIPGPSFVLVARNSIGLSRRDGLATALGMGIGGIVFGGVALAGLYTLLQAVEWLYVGLKLAGGAYLIYMASKIWRGADRPIAMDDPQAAGAGRASRSFWTGLTTQLSNPKTAIWYGSIF
;
A
#
# COMPACT_ATOMS: atom_id res chain seq x y z
N MET A 1 -14.98 4.71 -25.05
CA MET A 1 -13.87 3.77 -24.78
C MET A 1 -14.42 2.35 -24.85
N THR A 2 -13.75 1.41 -25.51
CA THR A 2 -14.12 -0.01 -25.41
C THR A 2 -13.78 -0.54 -24.01
N ALA A 3 -14.52 -1.52 -23.51
CA ALA A 3 -14.27 -2.09 -22.18
C ALA A 3 -12.82 -2.60 -22.02
N SER A 4 -12.25 -3.17 -23.09
CA SER A 4 -10.85 -3.61 -23.13
C SER A 4 -9.86 -2.46 -22.96
N ALA A 5 -10.11 -1.29 -23.58
CA ALA A 5 -9.26 -0.12 -23.44
C ALA A 5 -9.31 0.46 -22.02
N ALA A 6 -10.48 0.44 -21.37
CA ALA A 6 -10.64 0.89 -19.98
C ALA A 6 -9.90 -0.04 -19.00
N VAL A 7 -10.05 -1.36 -19.14
CA VAL A 7 -9.33 -2.33 -18.31
C VAL A 7 -7.83 -2.17 -18.46
N PHE A 8 -7.33 -2.01 -19.70
CA PHE A 8 -5.91 -1.79 -19.94
C PHE A 8 -5.39 -0.51 -19.27
N ALA A 9 -6.12 0.61 -19.39
CA ALA A 9 -5.75 1.87 -18.76
C ALA A 9 -5.71 1.77 -17.22
N ILE A 10 -6.69 1.11 -16.61
CA ILE A 10 -6.74 0.86 -15.16
C ILE A 10 -5.54 0.00 -14.73
N LEU A 11 -5.28 -1.11 -15.43
CA LEU A 11 -4.15 -1.98 -15.12
C LEU A 11 -2.81 -1.23 -15.22
N ALA A 12 -2.64 -0.42 -16.27
CA ALA A 12 -1.43 0.40 -16.45
C ALA A 12 -1.26 1.42 -15.31
N ALA A 13 -2.34 2.12 -14.92
CA ALA A 13 -2.30 3.06 -13.80
C ALA A 13 -1.96 2.37 -12.48
N LEU A 14 -2.58 1.21 -12.18
CA LEU A 14 -2.26 0.44 -10.97
C LEU A 14 -0.81 -0.04 -10.95
N TRP A 15 -0.29 -0.50 -12.10
CA TRP A 15 1.11 -0.91 -12.23
C TRP A 15 2.09 0.24 -11.95
N LEU A 16 1.88 1.39 -12.59
CA LEU A 16 2.71 2.57 -12.37
C LEU A 16 2.66 3.00 -10.91
N GLY A 17 1.47 3.03 -10.30
CA GLY A 17 1.30 3.37 -8.89
C GLY A 17 2.05 2.45 -7.93
N ALA A 18 2.09 1.14 -8.23
CA ALA A 18 2.83 0.16 -7.44
C ALA A 18 4.36 0.29 -7.58
N MET A 19 4.85 0.78 -8.73
CA MET A 19 6.28 0.99 -8.97
C MET A 19 6.84 2.27 -8.34
N ILE A 20 5.98 3.22 -7.93
CA ILE A 20 6.43 4.47 -7.31
C ILE A 20 7.11 4.17 -5.98
N PRO A 21 8.40 4.56 -5.79
CA PRO A 21 9.09 4.32 -4.54
C PRO A 21 8.40 5.06 -3.40
N GLY A 22 7.88 4.27 -2.46
CA GLY A 22 7.14 4.74 -1.29
C GLY A 22 7.23 3.72 -0.15
N PRO A 23 6.46 3.92 0.93
CA PRO A 23 6.53 3.06 2.12
C PRO A 23 6.31 1.57 1.83
N SER A 24 5.34 1.26 0.96
CA SER A 24 5.06 -0.11 0.54
C SER A 24 6.24 -0.74 -0.21
N PHE A 25 6.85 0.01 -1.15
CA PHE A 25 8.04 -0.44 -1.88
C PHE A 25 9.23 -0.70 -0.94
N VAL A 26 9.51 0.23 -0.04
CA VAL A 26 10.62 0.11 0.94
C VAL A 26 10.43 -1.10 1.84
N LEU A 27 9.20 -1.39 2.29
CA LEU A 27 8.92 -2.54 3.14
C LEU A 27 9.14 -3.87 2.40
N VAL A 28 8.71 -3.98 1.13
CA VAL A 28 8.97 -5.18 0.30
C VAL A 28 10.46 -5.36 0.06
N ALA A 29 11.17 -4.28 -0.28
CA ALA A 29 12.62 -4.31 -0.47
C ALA A 29 13.36 -4.73 0.81
N ARG A 30 12.99 -4.16 1.97
CA ARG A 30 13.54 -4.52 3.27
C ARG A 30 13.33 -6.00 3.60
N ASN A 31 12.12 -6.53 3.42
CA ASN A 31 11.85 -7.93 3.72
C ASN A 31 12.51 -8.88 2.71
N SER A 32 12.68 -8.44 1.46
CA SER A 32 13.39 -9.23 0.42
C SER A 32 14.88 -9.33 0.70
N ILE A 33 15.51 -8.24 1.14
CA ILE A 33 16.96 -8.13 1.36
C ILE A 33 17.33 -8.62 2.76
N GLY A 34 16.57 -8.21 3.79
CA GLY A 34 16.89 -8.44 5.20
C GLY A 34 16.30 -9.70 5.82
N LEU A 35 15.33 -10.38 5.16
CA LEU A 35 14.78 -11.66 5.64
C LEU A 35 15.02 -12.77 4.61
N SER A 36 14.19 -12.82 3.56
CA SER A 36 14.31 -13.80 2.48
C SER A 36 13.52 -13.37 1.25
N ARG A 37 13.84 -13.95 0.09
CA ARG A 37 13.02 -13.78 -1.14
C ARG A 37 11.56 -14.19 -0.92
N ARG A 38 11.32 -15.23 -0.11
CA ARG A 38 9.96 -15.71 0.20
C ARG A 38 9.19 -14.71 1.04
N ASP A 39 9.84 -14.06 2.00
CA ASP A 39 9.24 -13.00 2.82
C ASP A 39 8.93 -11.74 2.01
N GLY A 40 9.84 -11.37 1.10
CA GLY A 40 9.59 -10.31 0.12
C GLY A 40 8.34 -10.57 -0.71
N LEU A 41 8.25 -11.76 -1.32
CA LEU A 41 7.07 -12.18 -2.10
C LEU A 41 5.80 -12.23 -1.25
N ALA A 42 5.87 -12.77 -0.03
CA ALA A 42 4.72 -12.83 0.86
C ALA A 42 4.22 -11.43 1.24
N THR A 43 5.13 -10.51 1.52
CA THR A 43 4.82 -9.09 1.79
C THR A 43 4.14 -8.45 0.58
N ALA A 44 4.68 -8.66 -0.62
CA ALA A 44 4.10 -8.14 -1.86
C ALA A 44 2.69 -8.72 -2.14
N LEU A 45 2.47 -10.01 -1.87
CA LEU A 45 1.16 -10.64 -1.97
C LEU A 45 0.16 -10.04 -0.97
N GLY A 46 0.58 -9.83 0.28
CA GLY A 46 -0.25 -9.15 1.28
C GLY A 46 -0.67 -7.75 0.82
N MET A 47 0.26 -6.99 0.24
CA MET A 47 -0.04 -5.69 -0.35
C MET A 47 -0.98 -5.78 -1.56
N GLY A 48 -0.79 -6.78 -2.43
CA GLY A 48 -1.67 -7.03 -3.57
C GLY A 48 -3.11 -7.30 -3.13
N ILE A 49 -3.30 -8.16 -2.12
CA ILE A 49 -4.61 -8.45 -1.53
C ILE A 49 -5.25 -7.17 -0.95
N GLY A 50 -4.49 -6.36 -0.22
CA GLY A 50 -4.98 -5.07 0.29
C GLY A 50 -5.40 -4.11 -0.84
N GLY A 51 -4.67 -4.10 -1.94
CA GLY A 51 -5.05 -3.35 -3.15
C GLY A 51 -6.34 -3.87 -3.79
N ILE A 52 -6.53 -5.19 -3.86
CA ILE A 52 -7.78 -5.80 -4.34
C ILE A 52 -8.97 -5.38 -3.46
N VAL A 53 -8.80 -5.34 -2.14
CA VAL A 53 -9.84 -4.86 -1.22
C VAL A 53 -10.24 -3.42 -1.54
N PHE A 54 -9.27 -2.51 -1.69
CA PHE A 54 -9.55 -1.12 -2.07
C PHE A 54 -10.20 -1.01 -3.45
N GLY A 55 -9.74 -1.79 -4.43
CA GLY A 55 -10.36 -1.84 -5.77
C GLY A 55 -11.79 -2.36 -5.72
N GLY A 56 -12.06 -3.40 -4.93
CA GLY A 56 -13.40 -3.93 -4.72
C GLY A 56 -14.34 -2.91 -4.06
N VAL A 57 -13.85 -2.19 -3.04
CA VAL A 57 -14.60 -1.11 -2.38
C VAL A 57 -14.87 0.05 -3.35
N ALA A 58 -13.89 0.42 -4.18
CA ALA A 58 -14.06 1.48 -5.16
C ALA A 58 -15.08 1.09 -6.25
N LEU A 59 -14.97 -0.14 -6.78
CA LEU A 59 -15.92 -0.72 -7.74
C LEU A 59 -17.33 -0.88 -7.16
N ALA A 60 -17.46 -1.12 -5.85
CA ALA A 60 -18.74 -1.21 -5.16
C ALA A 60 -19.46 0.13 -4.98
N GLY A 61 -18.90 1.23 -5.50
CA GLY A 61 -19.56 2.55 -5.49
C GLY A 61 -19.13 3.45 -4.33
N LEU A 62 -17.93 3.25 -3.75
CA LEU A 62 -17.42 4.20 -2.76
C LEU A 62 -17.30 5.62 -3.35
N TYR A 63 -16.95 5.77 -4.63
CA TYR A 63 -16.91 7.09 -5.28
C TYR A 63 -18.31 7.75 -5.29
N THR A 64 -19.35 7.00 -5.67
CA THR A 64 -20.74 7.49 -5.64
C THR A 64 -21.22 7.79 -4.21
N LEU A 65 -20.81 7.01 -3.21
CA LEU A 65 -21.12 7.26 -1.80
C LEU A 65 -20.41 8.51 -1.26
N LEU A 66 -19.13 8.70 -1.59
CA LEU A 66 -18.34 9.86 -1.16
C LEU A 66 -18.84 11.15 -1.81
N GLN A 67 -19.32 11.10 -3.05
CA GLN A 67 -20.00 12.22 -3.71
C GLN A 67 -21.34 12.55 -3.04
N ALA A 68 -22.08 11.53 -2.58
CA ALA A 68 -23.36 11.74 -1.91
C ALA A 68 -23.21 12.32 -0.48
N VAL A 69 -22.06 12.10 0.16
CA VAL A 69 -21.82 12.50 1.57
C VAL A 69 -20.57 13.37 1.67
N GLU A 70 -20.75 14.67 1.48
CA GLU A 70 -19.66 15.64 1.34
C GLU A 70 -18.72 15.70 2.56
N TRP A 71 -19.25 15.60 3.79
CA TRP A 71 -18.42 15.60 5.00
C TRP A 71 -17.50 14.37 5.10
N LEU A 72 -17.94 13.23 4.58
CA LEU A 72 -17.14 11.99 4.56
C LEU A 72 -15.99 12.12 3.57
N TYR A 73 -16.23 12.76 2.42
CA TYR A 73 -15.20 13.06 1.42
C TYR A 73 -14.14 14.04 1.95
N VAL A 74 -14.57 15.12 2.61
CA VAL A 74 -13.65 16.09 3.24
C VAL A 74 -12.89 15.45 4.40
N GLY A 75 -13.57 14.67 5.25
CA GLY A 75 -12.95 13.93 6.35
C GLY A 75 -11.88 12.96 5.86
N LEU A 76 -12.15 12.22 4.77
CA LEU A 76 -11.20 11.31 4.15
C LEU A 76 -9.98 12.05 3.59
N LYS A 77 -10.18 13.21 2.94
CA LYS A 77 -9.07 14.06 2.46
C LYS A 77 -8.18 14.56 3.59
N LEU A 78 -8.78 15.07 4.67
CA LEU A 78 -8.04 15.59 5.82
C LEU A 78 -7.29 14.46 6.55
N ALA A 79 -7.94 13.32 6.78
CA ALA A 79 -7.32 12.15 7.41
C ALA A 79 -6.18 11.60 6.54
N GLY A 80 -6.39 11.50 5.22
CA GLY A 80 -5.36 11.09 4.27
C GLY A 80 -4.16 12.04 4.25
N GLY A 81 -4.41 13.35 4.21
CA GLY A 81 -3.36 14.38 4.27
C GLY A 81 -2.56 14.34 5.57
N ALA A 82 -3.23 14.26 6.72
CA ALA A 82 -2.59 14.16 8.03
C ALA A 82 -1.71 12.91 8.15
N TYR A 83 -2.18 11.76 7.64
CA TYR A 83 -1.39 10.54 7.63
C TYR A 83 -0.18 10.63 6.70
N LEU A 84 -0.30 11.28 5.53
CA LEU A 84 0.85 11.50 4.65
C LEU A 84 1.92 12.34 5.34
N ILE A 85 1.53 13.38 6.07
CA ILE A 85 2.45 14.17 6.90
C ILE A 85 3.11 13.29 7.97
N TYR A 86 2.32 12.45 8.66
CA TYR A 86 2.85 11.50 9.63
C TYR A 86 3.87 10.54 8.99
N MET A 87 3.57 9.96 7.83
CA MET A 87 4.49 9.07 7.11
C MET A 87 5.75 9.78 6.63
N ALA A 88 5.62 10.99 6.10
CA ALA A 88 6.77 11.82 5.75
C ALA A 88 7.66 12.06 6.98
N SER A 89 7.05 12.40 8.12
CA SER A 89 7.78 12.58 9.39
C SER A 89 8.49 11.31 9.85
N LYS A 90 7.86 10.14 9.68
CA LYS A 90 8.43 8.84 10.07
C LYS A 90 9.59 8.44 9.16
N ILE A 91 9.50 8.71 7.86
CA ILE A 91 10.60 8.49 6.91
C ILE A 91 11.76 9.43 7.23
N TRP A 92 11.48 10.71 7.44
CA TRP A 92 12.51 11.72 7.72
C TRP A 92 13.24 11.43 9.04
N ARG A 93 12.50 11.09 10.10
CA ARG A 93 13.05 10.73 11.43
C ARG A 93 13.71 9.35 11.49
N GLY A 94 13.57 8.54 10.45
CA GLY A 94 14.19 7.22 10.35
C GLY A 94 15.31 7.16 9.30
N ALA A 95 15.60 8.27 8.62
CA ALA A 95 16.56 8.31 7.50
C ALA A 95 18.01 8.18 7.95
N ASP A 96 18.30 8.58 9.19
CA ASP A 96 19.57 8.49 9.90
C ASP A 96 19.78 7.14 10.59
N ARG A 97 18.73 6.32 10.70
CA ARG A 97 18.83 4.97 11.24
C ARG A 97 19.25 4.01 10.12
N PRO A 98 20.36 3.26 10.30
CA PRO A 98 20.65 2.13 9.42
C PRO A 98 19.42 1.23 9.37
N ILE A 99 19.06 0.76 8.18
CA ILE A 99 18.07 -0.31 8.07
C ILE A 99 18.67 -1.49 8.82
N ALA A 100 18.25 -1.69 10.08
CA ALA A 100 18.75 -2.76 10.92
C ALA A 100 18.45 -4.08 10.22
N MET A 101 19.50 -4.68 9.64
CA MET A 101 19.49 -6.03 9.08
C MET A 101 19.87 -7.06 10.15
N ASP A 102 20.47 -6.61 11.25
CA ASP A 102 20.94 -7.44 12.38
C ASP A 102 19.88 -7.58 13.47
N ASP A 103 18.65 -7.99 13.12
CA ASP A 103 17.75 -8.54 14.13
C ASP A 103 18.14 -10.02 14.32
N PRO A 104 18.50 -10.50 15.52
CA PRO A 104 18.72 -11.92 15.78
C PRO A 104 17.51 -12.81 15.43
N GLN A 105 16.31 -12.22 15.29
CA GLN A 105 15.12 -12.89 14.77
C GLN A 105 15.18 -13.14 13.24
N ALA A 106 16.09 -12.51 12.50
CA ALA A 106 16.36 -12.77 11.09
C ALA A 106 17.11 -14.10 10.86
N ALA A 107 17.71 -14.67 11.91
CA ALA A 107 18.40 -15.97 11.82
C ALA A 107 17.46 -17.18 11.77
N GLY A 108 16.18 -17.01 12.13
CA GLY A 108 15.15 -18.03 11.96
C GLY A 108 14.20 -17.61 10.85
N ALA A 109 14.06 -18.41 9.79
CA ALA A 109 13.13 -18.20 8.68
C ALA A 109 11.84 -17.51 9.15
N GLY A 110 11.75 -16.20 8.94
CA GLY A 110 10.56 -15.42 9.27
C GLY A 110 9.40 -16.07 8.54
N ARG A 111 8.38 -16.54 9.28
CA ARG A 111 7.26 -17.26 8.66
C ARG A 111 6.67 -16.34 7.60
N ALA A 112 6.71 -16.74 6.33
CA ALA A 112 6.14 -15.98 5.21
C ALA A 112 4.72 -15.46 5.51
N SER A 113 3.95 -16.19 6.32
CA SER A 113 2.67 -15.75 6.87
C SER A 113 2.74 -14.41 7.63
N ARG A 114 3.73 -14.20 8.51
CA ARG A 114 3.93 -12.93 9.23
C ARG A 114 4.26 -11.80 8.27
N SER A 115 5.11 -12.05 7.28
CA SER A 115 5.47 -11.08 6.24
C SER A 115 4.28 -10.70 5.37
N PHE A 116 3.43 -11.68 5.01
CA PHE A 116 2.14 -11.46 4.36
C PHE A 116 1.22 -10.57 5.17
N TRP A 117 0.98 -10.90 6.45
CA TRP A 117 0.11 -10.10 7.30
C TRP A 117 0.65 -8.69 7.51
N THR A 118 1.97 -8.54 7.66
CA THR A 118 2.61 -7.23 7.74
C THR A 118 2.38 -6.40 6.47
N GLY A 119 2.53 -7.03 5.29
CA GLY A 119 2.23 -6.38 4.01
C GLY A 119 0.77 -5.97 3.86
N LEU A 120 -0.15 -6.87 4.22
CA LEU A 120 -1.60 -6.64 4.16
C LEU A 120 -2.04 -5.51 5.09
N THR A 121 -1.67 -5.55 6.37
CA THR A 121 -2.04 -4.49 7.33
C THR A 121 -1.42 -3.16 6.96
N THR A 122 -0.19 -3.15 6.44
CA THR A 122 0.46 -1.94 5.97
C THR A 122 -0.29 -1.35 4.77
N GLN A 123 -0.70 -2.17 3.81
CA GLN A 123 -1.44 -1.71 2.64
C GLN A 123 -2.83 -1.18 3.02
N LEU A 124 -3.58 -1.90 3.86
CA LEU A 124 -4.91 -1.48 4.31
C LEU A 124 -4.86 -0.18 5.13
N SER A 125 -3.76 0.04 5.86
CA SER A 125 -3.53 1.28 6.62
C SER A 125 -2.94 2.40 5.76
N ASN A 126 -2.70 2.18 4.46
CA ASN A 126 -2.05 3.16 3.59
C ASN A 126 -3.09 4.04 2.87
N PRO A 127 -3.31 5.29 3.30
CA PRO A 127 -4.26 6.19 2.64
C PRO A 127 -3.75 6.66 1.28
N LYS A 128 -2.44 6.57 0.97
CA LYS A 128 -1.96 6.76 -0.40
C LYS A 128 -2.64 5.75 -1.33
N THR A 129 -2.77 4.50 -0.89
CA THR A 129 -3.45 3.45 -1.65
C THR A 129 -4.94 3.77 -1.78
N ALA A 130 -5.61 4.17 -0.71
CA ALA A 130 -7.03 4.54 -0.77
C ALA A 130 -7.29 5.68 -1.77
N ILE A 131 -6.48 6.74 -1.73
CA ILE A 131 -6.59 7.89 -2.66
C ILE A 131 -6.29 7.45 -4.09
N TRP A 132 -5.28 6.62 -4.31
CA TRP A 132 -4.90 6.12 -5.64
C TRP A 132 -6.02 5.32 -6.28
N TYR A 133 -6.57 4.34 -5.55
CA TYR A 133 -7.66 3.50 -6.03
C TYR A 133 -8.95 4.30 -6.24
N GLY A 134 -9.32 5.20 -5.33
CA GLY A 134 -10.49 6.07 -5.50
C GLY A 134 -10.35 7.15 -6.58
N SER A 135 -9.16 7.35 -7.15
CA SER A 135 -8.96 8.25 -8.30
C SER A 135 -9.01 7.51 -9.65
N ILE A 136 -8.77 6.19 -9.63
CA ILE A 136 -8.71 5.34 -10.83
C ILE A 136 -10.08 4.73 -11.15
N PHE A 137 -10.81 4.32 -10.11
CA PHE A 137 -12.14 3.72 -10.17
C PHE A 137 -13.21 4.74 -9.80
#